data_AF-A0A7S0E2V3-F1
#
_entry.id   AF-A0A7S0E2V3-F1
#
_cell.length_a   1.000
_cell.length_b   1.000
_cell.length_c   1.000
_cell.angle_alpha   90.00
_cell.angle_beta   90.00
_cell.angle_gamma   90.00
#
_symmetry.space_group_name_H-M   'P 1'
#
loop_
_entity.id
_entity.type
_entity.pdbx_description
1 polymer ?
#
loop_
_entity_poly.entity_id
_entity_poly.type
_entity_poly.pdbx_seq_one_letter_code
_entity_poly.pdbx_strand_id
1 'polypeptide(L)'
;LAAKALFAPTSAIGGHFVYASVAAALSGRAMAAIALGAGVGGALLGRLFLALVQTYKRPMWPAVTVEPESCEADKRWACGPKTRHVLVKASVGLAVGLLSTFFPQTLFWGEGSLQHMIDGQATPLSAVWPGLSPDLTRRALVDPSLPFRTPLAALQVGAAKLVAIALACAGGFPGGIIFPLFFAAAALAHALSAVVP
;
A
#
# COMPACT_ATOMS: atom_id res chain seq x y z
N LEU A 1 -13.90 -9.46 26.55
CA LEU A 1 -14.25 -8.64 25.36
C LEU A 1 -14.44 -9.49 24.11
N ALA A 2 -13.46 -10.31 23.70
CA ALA A 2 -13.58 -11.21 22.55
C ALA A 2 -14.77 -12.18 22.61
N ALA A 3 -15.02 -12.81 23.76
CA ALA A 3 -16.18 -13.70 23.94
C ALA A 3 -17.52 -12.97 23.81
N LYS A 4 -17.64 -11.74 24.34
CA LYS A 4 -18.85 -10.91 24.17
C LYS A 4 -19.06 -10.50 22.70
N ALA A 5 -17.97 -10.21 21.97
CA ALA A 5 -18.04 -9.88 20.55
C ALA A 5 -18.55 -11.07 19.72
N LEU A 6 -18.17 -12.31 20.02
CA LEU A 6 -18.64 -13.52 19.30
C LEU A 6 -20.14 -13.78 19.39
N PHE A 7 -20.80 -13.24 20.41
CA PHE A 7 -22.24 -13.40 20.66
C PHE A 7 -23.00 -12.06 20.60
N ALA A 8 -22.34 -10.99 20.19
CA ALA A 8 -22.96 -9.67 20.07
C ALA A 8 -23.92 -9.63 18.86
N PRO A 9 -25.03 -8.87 18.96
CA PRO A 9 -25.94 -8.66 17.83
C PRO A 9 -25.21 -8.00 16.65
N THR A 10 -25.78 -8.17 15.46
CA THR A 10 -25.23 -7.66 14.21
C THR A 10 -24.94 -6.16 14.31
N SER A 11 -23.71 -5.76 14.00
CA SER A 11 -23.27 -4.36 14.06
C SER A 11 -23.06 -3.82 12.65
N ALA A 12 -23.57 -2.60 12.40
CA ALA A 12 -23.27 -1.90 11.16
C ALA A 12 -21.77 -1.56 11.11
N ILE A 13 -21.13 -1.80 9.97
CA ILE A 13 -19.78 -1.30 9.72
C ILE A 13 -19.92 0.15 9.26
N GLY A 14 -19.32 1.07 10.02
CA GLY A 14 -19.30 2.49 9.69
C GLY A 14 -18.03 3.17 10.22
N GLY A 15 -17.85 4.45 9.90
CA GLY A 15 -16.70 5.24 10.33
C GLY A 15 -16.43 6.40 9.38
N HIS A 16 -15.17 6.83 9.31
CA HIS A 16 -14.72 7.90 8.43
C HIS A 16 -14.86 7.56 6.92
N PHE A 17 -14.91 6.28 6.56
CA PHE A 17 -15.03 5.80 5.19
C PHE A 17 -16.43 5.26 4.88
N VAL A 18 -16.85 5.40 3.63
CA VAL A 18 -18.10 4.90 3.08
C VAL A 18 -17.87 3.51 2.50
N TYR A 19 -18.50 2.50 3.10
CA TYR A 19 -18.41 1.10 2.67
C TYR A 19 -19.69 0.72 1.90
N ALA A 20 -19.81 1.19 0.65
CA ALA A 20 -21.05 1.11 -0.13
C ALA A 20 -21.63 -0.32 -0.31
N SER A 21 -20.80 -1.37 -0.24
CA SER A 21 -21.22 -2.77 -0.36
C SER A 21 -21.52 -3.48 0.97
N VAL A 22 -21.20 -2.87 2.12
CA VAL A 22 -21.42 -3.45 3.45
C VAL A 22 -22.67 -2.83 4.09
N ALA A 23 -23.78 -2.85 3.36
CA ALA A 23 -25.06 -2.35 3.87
C ALA A 23 -25.67 -3.28 4.94
N ALA A 24 -25.22 -4.54 5.01
CA ALA A 24 -25.68 -5.52 5.99
C ALA A 24 -24.81 -5.49 7.25
N ALA A 25 -25.47 -5.45 8.41
CA ALA A 25 -24.80 -5.55 9.70
C ALA A 25 -24.09 -6.91 9.82
N LEU A 26 -22.80 -6.92 10.16
CA LEU A 26 -22.04 -8.16 10.34
C LEU A 26 -22.32 -8.77 11.71
N SER A 27 -22.48 -10.09 11.74
CA SER A 27 -22.49 -10.82 13.02
C SER A 27 -21.13 -10.72 13.70
N GLY A 28 -21.13 -10.77 15.03
CA GLY A 28 -19.89 -10.78 15.81
C GLY A 28 -18.92 -11.92 15.45
N ARG A 29 -19.44 -13.08 15.03
CA ARG A 29 -18.63 -14.20 14.52
C ARG A 29 -17.96 -13.88 13.18
N ALA A 30 -18.71 -13.27 12.25
CA ALA A 30 -18.16 -12.84 10.96
C ALA A 30 -17.05 -11.81 11.16
N MET A 31 -17.27 -10.81 12.03
CA MET A 31 -16.24 -9.83 12.37
C MET A 31 -14.98 -10.47 12.96
N ALA A 32 -15.13 -11.42 13.89
CA ALA A 32 -14.00 -12.13 14.49
C ALA A 32 -13.23 -12.96 13.46
N ALA A 33 -13.95 -13.70 12.59
CA ALA A 33 -13.33 -14.49 11.52
C ALA A 33 -12.56 -13.61 10.53
N ILE A 34 -13.15 -12.50 10.07
CA ILE A 34 -12.50 -11.54 9.18
C ILE A 34 -11.27 -10.92 9.85
N ALA A 35 -11.37 -10.52 11.12
CA ALA A 35 -10.24 -9.94 11.85
C ALA A 35 -9.08 -10.92 12.02
N LEU A 36 -9.36 -12.19 12.35
CA LEU A 36 -8.35 -13.24 12.45
C LEU A 36 -7.71 -13.53 11.09
N GLY A 37 -8.53 -13.69 10.04
CA GLY A 37 -8.06 -13.91 8.67
C GLY A 37 -7.18 -12.77 8.17
N ALA A 38 -7.62 -11.53 8.36
CA ALA A 38 -6.86 -10.33 8.02
C ALA A 38 -5.57 -10.21 8.84
N GLY A 39 -5.60 -10.58 10.13
CA GLY A 39 -4.42 -10.58 11.00
C GLY A 39 -3.35 -11.58 10.53
N VAL A 40 -3.74 -12.83 10.27
CA VAL A 40 -2.82 -13.86 9.76
C VAL A 40 -2.32 -13.51 8.36
N GLY A 41 -3.23 -13.15 7.45
CA GLY A 41 -2.88 -12.75 6.08
C GLY A 41 -1.95 -11.53 6.05
N GLY A 42 -2.25 -10.53 6.88
CA GLY A 42 -1.43 -9.33 7.05
C GLY A 42 -0.03 -9.64 7.58
N ALA A 43 0.11 -10.58 8.53
CA ALA A 43 1.41 -11.00 9.03
C ALA A 43 2.27 -11.69 7.95
N LEU A 44 1.66 -12.54 7.13
CA LEU A 44 2.34 -13.22 6.01
C LEU A 44 2.76 -12.21 4.93
N LEU A 45 1.85 -11.33 4.51
CA LEU A 45 2.15 -10.25 3.57
C LEU A 45 3.21 -9.29 4.11
N GLY A 46 3.17 -8.97 5.40
CA GLY A 46 4.17 -8.14 6.06
C GLY A 46 5.56 -8.76 6.01
N ARG A 47 5.69 -10.08 6.23
CA ARG A 47 6.97 -10.79 6.07
C ARG A 47 7.49 -10.73 4.64
N LEU A 48 6.62 -10.95 3.65
CA LEU A 48 6.98 -10.83 2.24
C LEU A 48 7.43 -9.40 1.90
N PHE A 49 6.70 -8.40 2.36
CA PHE A 49 7.04 -6.99 2.18
C PHE A 49 8.40 -6.65 2.78
N LEU A 50 8.70 -7.09 4.00
CA LEU A 50 10.00 -6.88 4.63
C LEU A 50 11.13 -7.56 3.83
N ALA A 51 10.92 -8.78 3.36
CA ALA A 51 11.89 -9.47 2.50
C ALA A 51 12.14 -8.71 1.20
N LEU A 52 11.08 -8.15 0.58
CA LEU A 52 11.17 -7.32 -0.61
C LEU A 52 11.98 -6.05 -0.35
N VAL A 53 11.68 -5.32 0.73
CA VAL A 53 12.43 -4.13 1.15
C VAL A 53 13.91 -4.45 1.33
N GLN A 54 14.25 -5.56 2.00
CA GLN A 54 15.65 -5.95 2.20
C GLN A 54 16.34 -6.30 0.87
N THR A 55 15.62 -6.95 -0.04
CA THR A 55 16.13 -7.31 -1.37
C THR A 55 16.49 -6.06 -2.17
N TYR A 56 15.65 -5.02 -2.15
CA TYR A 56 15.95 -3.74 -2.80
C TYR A 56 17.02 -2.94 -2.08
N LYS A 57 17.02 -2.96 -0.74
CA LYS A 57 17.94 -2.17 0.08
C LYS A 57 19.39 -2.63 -0.06
N ARG A 58 19.64 -3.94 -0.14
CA ARG A 58 20.99 -4.53 -0.21
C ARG A 58 21.90 -3.92 -1.32
N PRO A 59 21.50 -3.89 -2.59
CA PRO A 59 22.31 -3.27 -3.64
C PRO A 59 22.39 -1.74 -3.52
N MET A 60 21.32 -1.10 -3.01
CA MET A 60 21.27 0.35 -2.82
C MET A 60 22.17 0.84 -1.69
N TRP A 61 22.43 -0.01 -0.69
CA TRP A 61 23.20 0.31 0.52
C TRP A 61 23.98 -0.95 1.01
N PRO A 62 25.08 -1.36 0.34
CA PRO A 62 25.92 -2.43 0.81
C PRO A 62 26.53 -2.04 2.14
N ALA A 63 26.78 -3.05 2.96
CA ALA A 63 27.38 -2.88 4.27
C ALA A 63 28.72 -2.15 4.13
N VAL A 64 28.86 -1.05 4.84
CA VAL A 64 30.14 -0.35 4.97
C VAL A 64 31.02 -1.19 5.89
N THR A 65 32.11 -1.74 5.36
CA THR A 65 33.04 -2.63 6.09
C THR A 65 34.06 -1.88 6.95
N VAL A 66 34.16 -0.56 6.80
CA VAL A 66 35.10 0.29 7.53
C VAL A 66 34.31 1.31 8.33
N GLU A 67 34.38 1.27 9.66
CA GLU A 67 33.71 2.25 10.52
C GLU A 67 34.20 3.67 10.16
N PRO A 68 33.33 4.55 9.63
CA PRO A 68 33.72 5.94 9.45
C PRO A 68 33.80 6.57 10.84
N GLU A 69 34.95 7.17 11.17
CA GLU A 69 35.27 7.82 12.46
C GLU A 69 34.22 8.86 12.91
N SER A 70 33.35 9.32 12.00
CA SER A 70 32.34 10.36 12.21
C SER A 70 30.89 9.88 12.11
N CYS A 71 30.65 8.57 11.98
CA CYS A 71 29.30 8.04 11.79
C CYS A 71 28.67 7.56 13.11
N GLU A 72 27.73 8.35 13.64
CA GLU A 72 26.83 7.93 14.72
C GLU A 72 26.21 6.56 14.41
N ALA A 73 26.21 5.66 15.40
CA ALA A 73 25.78 4.26 15.25
C ALA A 73 24.37 4.13 14.63
N ASP A 74 23.47 5.06 14.96
CA ASP A 74 22.08 5.08 14.48
C ASP A 74 21.91 5.54 13.01
N LYS A 75 22.95 6.09 12.38
CA LYS A 75 22.93 6.60 11.00
C LYS A 75 23.83 5.84 10.04
N ARG A 76 24.37 4.67 10.43
CA ARG A 76 25.28 3.84 9.61
C ARG A 76 24.74 3.49 8.22
N TRP A 77 23.42 3.33 8.06
CA TRP A 77 22.79 3.06 6.76
C TRP A 77 22.80 4.28 5.80
N ALA A 78 22.98 5.48 6.34
CA ALA A 78 23.10 6.74 5.62
C ALA A 78 24.56 7.21 5.49
N CYS A 79 25.53 6.41 5.95
CA CYS A 79 26.94 6.72 5.83
C CYS A 79 27.45 6.34 4.44
N GLY A 80 27.66 7.35 3.60
CA GLY A 80 28.18 7.21 2.25
C GLY A 80 28.33 8.57 1.58
N PRO A 81 29.00 8.65 0.42
CA PRO A 81 29.15 9.90 -0.32
C PRO A 81 27.78 10.54 -0.56
N LYS A 82 27.63 11.86 -0.40
CA LYS A 82 26.36 12.58 -0.69
C LYS A 82 25.84 12.27 -2.09
N THR A 83 26.74 12.09 -3.06
CA THR A 83 26.45 11.67 -4.44
C THR A 83 25.65 10.37 -4.49
N ARG A 84 25.98 9.41 -3.63
CA ARG A 84 25.29 8.11 -3.58
C ARG A 84 23.85 8.24 -3.10
N HIS A 85 23.62 9.07 -2.09
CA HIS A 85 22.27 9.38 -1.62
C HIS A 85 21.42 9.97 -2.73
N VAL A 86 21.97 10.93 -3.46
CA VAL A 86 21.31 11.55 -4.61
C VAL A 86 21.01 10.50 -5.68
N LEU A 87 21.97 9.65 -6.03
CA LEU A 87 21.78 8.61 -7.05
C LEU A 87 20.73 7.56 -6.65
N VAL A 88 20.77 7.06 -5.41
CA VAL A 88 19.80 6.07 -4.93
C VAL A 88 18.41 6.70 -4.89
N LYS A 89 18.26 7.89 -4.33
CA LYS A 89 16.95 8.55 -4.25
C LYS A 89 16.43 8.93 -5.65
N ALA A 90 17.27 9.45 -6.53
CA ALA A 90 16.88 9.77 -7.90
C ALA A 90 16.44 8.52 -8.68
N SER A 91 17.20 7.41 -8.58
CA SER A 91 16.85 6.16 -9.27
C SER A 91 15.58 5.51 -8.71
N VAL A 92 15.37 5.52 -7.39
CA VAL A 92 14.13 5.06 -6.75
C VAL A 92 12.95 5.93 -7.15
N GLY A 93 13.10 7.26 -7.11
CA GLY A 93 12.06 8.19 -7.54
C GLY A 93 11.68 7.99 -9.00
N LEU A 94 12.66 7.78 -9.88
CA LEU A 94 12.45 7.45 -11.28
C LEU A 94 11.73 6.11 -11.43
N ALA A 95 12.14 5.06 -10.70
CA ALA A 95 11.50 3.75 -10.76
C ALA A 95 10.03 3.80 -10.32
N VAL A 96 9.74 4.50 -9.21
CA VAL A 96 8.37 4.71 -8.72
C VAL A 96 7.56 5.55 -9.72
N GLY A 97 8.16 6.59 -10.31
CA GLY A 97 7.53 7.42 -11.34
C GLY A 97 7.24 6.67 -12.64
N LEU A 98 8.13 5.76 -13.05
CA LEU A 98 7.89 4.89 -14.20
C LEU A 98 6.77 3.89 -13.89
N LEU A 99 6.80 3.26 -12.72
CA LEU A 99 5.75 2.35 -12.28
C LEU A 99 4.38 3.05 -12.24
N SER A 100 4.33 4.30 -11.79
CA SER A 100 3.09 5.06 -11.73
C SER A 100 2.53 5.48 -13.09
N THR A 101 3.33 5.48 -14.16
CA THR A 101 2.78 5.67 -15.51
C THR A 101 1.83 4.53 -15.93
N PHE A 102 2.08 3.32 -15.41
CA PHE A 102 1.26 2.14 -15.67
C PHE A 102 0.21 1.90 -14.58
N PHE A 103 0.52 2.28 -13.34
CA PHE A 103 -0.38 2.18 -12.19
C PHE A 103 -0.44 3.51 -11.43
N PRO A 104 -1.14 4.53 -11.93
CA PRO A 104 -1.20 5.85 -11.31
C PRO A 104 -1.66 5.83 -9.84
N GLN A 105 -2.49 4.85 -9.47
CA GLN A 105 -2.95 4.57 -8.10
C GLN A 105 -1.79 4.39 -7.09
N THR A 106 -0.57 4.10 -7.57
CA THR A 106 0.62 4.01 -6.73
C THR A 106 1.12 5.35 -6.19
N LEU A 107 0.69 6.49 -6.76
CA LEU A 107 1.08 7.84 -6.33
C LEU A 107 0.29 8.37 -5.13
N PHE A 108 -0.67 7.61 -4.60
CA PHE A 108 -1.58 8.10 -3.56
C PHE A 108 -1.11 7.69 -2.16
N TRP A 109 -0.77 8.67 -1.32
CA TRP A 109 -0.11 8.41 -0.02
C TRP A 109 -0.89 8.97 1.18
N GLY A 110 -2.05 9.59 0.96
CA GLY A 110 -2.81 10.30 2.00
C GLY A 110 -4.21 9.73 2.24
N GLU A 111 -4.78 10.03 3.41
CA GLU A 111 -6.09 9.55 3.83
C GLU A 111 -7.23 9.92 2.87
N GLY A 112 -7.21 11.15 2.33
CA GLY A 112 -8.25 11.64 1.44
C GLY A 112 -8.42 10.82 0.15
N SER A 113 -7.42 10.03 -0.23
CA SER A 113 -7.48 9.15 -1.40
C SER A 113 -7.81 7.69 -1.05
N LEU A 114 -7.87 7.35 0.23
CA LEU A 114 -8.04 5.95 0.65
C LEU A 114 -9.44 5.44 0.32
N GLN A 115 -10.44 6.33 0.37
CA GLN A 115 -11.81 6.03 -0.03
C GLN A 115 -11.89 5.42 -1.44
N HIS A 116 -11.11 5.96 -2.40
CA HIS A 116 -11.04 5.46 -3.78
C HIS A 116 -10.56 4.01 -3.88
N MET A 117 -9.69 3.54 -2.98
CA MET A 117 -9.33 2.12 -2.95
C MET A 117 -10.33 1.28 -2.16
N ILE A 118 -10.89 1.82 -1.07
CA ILE A 118 -11.88 1.12 -0.24
C ILE A 118 -13.14 0.80 -1.02
N ASP A 119 -13.63 1.73 -1.85
CA ASP A 119 -14.81 1.51 -2.68
C ASP A 119 -14.53 0.79 -4.01
N GLY A 120 -13.29 0.35 -4.23
CA GLY A 120 -12.92 -0.41 -5.42
C GLY A 120 -12.86 0.46 -6.67
N GLN A 121 -12.45 1.72 -6.53
CA GLN A 121 -12.40 2.75 -7.56
C GLN A 121 -13.77 3.29 -8.01
N ALA A 122 -14.78 3.21 -7.14
CA ALA A 122 -16.11 3.76 -7.42
C ALA A 122 -16.08 5.30 -7.40
N THR A 123 -15.32 5.90 -6.48
CA THR A 123 -15.00 7.33 -6.54
C THR A 123 -13.90 7.54 -7.58
N PRO A 124 -14.10 8.26 -8.69
CA PRO A 124 -13.06 8.43 -9.70
C PRO A 124 -11.83 9.15 -9.14
N LEU A 125 -10.64 8.73 -9.54
CA LEU A 125 -9.40 9.31 -9.01
C LEU A 125 -9.19 10.78 -9.40
N SER A 126 -9.82 11.24 -10.48
CA SER A 126 -9.88 12.66 -10.85
C SER A 126 -10.66 13.53 -9.85
N ALA A 127 -11.58 12.94 -9.08
CA ALA A 127 -12.37 13.63 -8.06
C ALA A 127 -11.63 13.71 -6.70
N VAL A 128 -10.51 13.01 -6.55
CA VAL A 128 -9.72 12.97 -5.32
C VAL A 128 -8.51 13.89 -5.47
N TRP A 129 -8.38 14.91 -4.63
CA TRP A 129 -7.25 15.85 -4.69
C TRP A 129 -5.88 15.14 -4.56
N PRO A 130 -4.87 15.46 -5.39
CA PRO A 130 -4.85 16.52 -6.43
C PRO A 130 -5.44 16.12 -7.79
N GLY A 131 -5.94 14.90 -7.95
CA GLY A 131 -6.46 14.36 -9.20
C GLY A 131 -5.35 13.81 -10.09
N LEU A 132 -5.74 13.13 -11.17
CA LEU A 132 -4.84 12.67 -12.22
C LEU A 132 -5.12 13.40 -13.52
N SER A 133 -4.07 13.62 -14.31
CA SER A 133 -4.23 14.10 -15.67
C SER A 133 -4.92 13.04 -16.54
N PRO A 134 -5.74 13.45 -17.52
CA PRO A 134 -6.35 12.51 -18.48
C PRO A 134 -5.33 11.65 -19.22
N ASP A 135 -4.12 12.17 -19.45
CA ASP A 135 -3.05 11.45 -20.13
C ASP A 135 -2.51 10.27 -19.32
N LEU A 136 -2.33 10.43 -18.01
CA LEU A 136 -1.89 9.34 -17.14
C LEU A 136 -2.98 8.29 -17.00
N THR A 137 -4.25 8.70 -16.90
CA THR A 137 -5.39 7.79 -16.88
C THR A 137 -5.45 6.92 -18.14
N ARG A 138 -5.26 7.52 -19.33
CA ARG A 138 -5.30 6.78 -20.61
C ARG A 138 -4.18 5.75 -20.76
N ARG A 139 -3.04 5.95 -20.11
CA ARG A 139 -1.86 5.06 -20.19
C ARG A 139 -1.87 3.97 -19.12
N ALA A 140 -2.75 4.08 -18.13
CA ALA A 140 -2.82 3.13 -17.05
C ALA A 140 -3.23 1.74 -17.55
N LEU A 141 -2.56 0.71 -17.03
CA LEU A 141 -2.94 -0.69 -17.28
C LEU A 141 -4.27 -1.04 -16.60
N VAL A 142 -4.56 -0.36 -15.48
CA VAL A 142 -5.85 -0.42 -14.79
C VAL A 142 -6.39 0.99 -14.69
N ASP A 143 -7.49 1.27 -15.39
CA ASP A 143 -8.11 2.60 -15.44
C ASP A 143 -8.52 3.05 -14.03
N PRO A 144 -7.93 4.13 -13.47
CA PRO A 144 -8.26 4.65 -12.15
C PRO A 144 -9.59 5.40 -12.08
N SER A 145 -10.31 5.56 -13.19
CA SER A 145 -11.59 6.28 -13.25
C SER A 145 -12.79 5.33 -13.24
N LEU A 146 -12.54 4.03 -13.29
CA LEU A 146 -13.56 2.99 -13.38
C LEU A 146 -13.42 2.00 -12.21
N PRO A 147 -14.53 1.45 -11.68
CA PRO A 147 -14.46 0.39 -10.69
C PRO A 147 -13.63 -0.80 -11.17
N PHE A 148 -12.99 -1.53 -10.25
CA PHE A 148 -12.29 -2.76 -10.58
C PHE A 148 -13.25 -3.76 -11.25
N ARG A 149 -13.00 -4.05 -12.53
CA ARG A 149 -13.81 -5.01 -13.30
C ARG A 149 -13.44 -6.46 -13.01
N THR A 150 -12.20 -6.70 -12.57
CA THR A 150 -11.69 -8.05 -12.32
C THR A 150 -10.85 -8.09 -11.04
N PRO A 151 -10.76 -9.25 -10.37
CA PRO A 151 -9.93 -9.41 -9.17
C PRO A 151 -8.44 -9.25 -9.48
N LEU A 152 -8.05 -9.64 -10.71
CA LEU A 152 -6.69 -9.48 -11.19
C LEU A 152 -6.28 -8.02 -11.29
N ALA A 153 -7.18 -7.12 -11.74
CA ALA A 153 -6.89 -5.69 -11.80
C ALA A 153 -6.62 -5.12 -10.40
N ALA A 154 -7.43 -5.51 -9.40
CA ALA A 154 -7.23 -5.10 -8.01
C ALA A 154 -5.91 -5.66 -7.44
N LEU A 155 -5.58 -6.92 -7.75
CA LEU A 155 -4.31 -7.55 -7.36
C LEU A 155 -3.10 -6.82 -7.96
N GLN A 156 -3.17 -6.47 -9.25
CA GLN A 156 -2.10 -5.74 -9.95
C GLN A 156 -1.85 -4.37 -9.31
N VAL A 157 -2.91 -3.61 -9.01
CA VAL A 157 -2.79 -2.31 -8.34
C VAL A 157 -2.21 -2.46 -6.92
N GLY A 158 -2.71 -3.42 -6.13
CA GLY A 158 -2.20 -3.69 -4.78
C GLY A 158 -0.73 -4.11 -4.77
N ALA A 159 -0.34 -5.00 -5.68
CA ALA A 159 1.04 -5.45 -5.83
C ALA A 159 1.97 -4.33 -6.30
N ALA A 160 1.57 -3.54 -7.30
CA ALA A 160 2.32 -2.38 -7.75
C ALA A 160 2.51 -1.35 -6.61
N LYS A 161 1.47 -1.14 -5.79
CA LYS A 161 1.56 -0.27 -4.61
C LYS A 161 2.56 -0.79 -3.59
N LEU A 162 2.55 -2.09 -3.28
CA LEU A 162 3.54 -2.70 -2.37
C LEU A 162 4.97 -2.53 -2.89
N VAL A 163 5.20 -2.72 -4.20
CA VAL A 163 6.51 -2.51 -4.82
C VAL A 163 6.94 -1.04 -4.69
N ALA A 164 6.05 -0.09 -4.97
CA ALA A 164 6.34 1.34 -4.84
C ALA A 164 6.73 1.72 -3.40
N ILE A 165 5.98 1.22 -2.40
CA ILE A 165 6.28 1.44 -0.98
C ILE A 165 7.62 0.79 -0.62
N ALA A 166 7.86 -0.44 -1.05
CA ALA A 166 9.09 -1.15 -0.73
C ALA A 166 10.32 -0.44 -1.30
N LEU A 167 10.23 0.07 -2.53
CA LEU A 167 11.27 0.89 -3.14
C LEU A 167 11.51 2.18 -2.37
N ALA A 168 10.45 2.91 -1.98
CA ALA A 168 10.58 4.14 -1.20
C ALA A 168 11.22 3.89 0.18
N CYS A 169 10.85 2.81 0.86
CA CYS A 169 11.48 2.38 2.12
C CYS A 169 12.95 2.02 1.93
N ALA A 170 13.26 1.22 0.90
CA ALA A 170 14.63 0.84 0.58
C ALA A 170 15.50 2.04 0.21
N GLY A 171 14.94 3.03 -0.48
CA GLY A 171 15.59 4.29 -0.87
C GLY A 171 15.81 5.28 0.29
N GLY A 172 15.27 5.00 1.48
CA GLY A 172 15.45 5.86 2.66
C GLY A 172 14.77 7.24 2.50
N PHE A 173 13.61 7.28 1.87
CA PHE A 173 12.79 8.50 1.81
C PHE A 173 12.18 8.80 3.18
N PRO A 174 12.24 10.05 3.67
CA PRO A 174 11.55 10.43 4.90
C PRO A 174 10.04 10.39 4.68
N GLY A 175 9.31 9.66 5.53
CA GLY A 175 7.85 9.57 5.44
C GLY A 175 7.28 8.39 6.22
N GLY A 176 5.97 8.42 6.44
CA GLY A 176 5.22 7.32 7.05
C GLY A 176 4.81 6.24 6.02
N ILE A 177 4.69 5.00 6.47
CA ILE A 177 4.32 3.85 5.62
C ILE A 177 2.91 3.31 5.89
N ILE A 178 2.27 3.75 6.97
CA ILE A 178 1.00 3.18 7.46
C ILE A 178 -0.14 3.41 6.47
N PHE A 179 -0.43 4.67 6.11
CA PHE A 179 -1.49 4.97 5.13
C PHE A 179 -1.24 4.29 3.78
N PRO A 180 -0.05 4.36 3.16
CA PRO A 180 0.24 3.65 1.92
C PRO A 180 -0.02 2.14 1.98
N LEU A 181 0.32 1.50 3.10
CA LEU A 181 0.03 0.07 3.28
C LEU A 181 -1.47 -0.21 3.37
N PHE A 182 -2.27 0.69 3.92
CA PHE A 182 -3.74 0.56 3.86
C PHE A 182 -4.28 0.65 2.43
N PHE A 183 -3.72 1.49 1.56
CA PHE A 183 -4.09 1.50 0.13
C PHE A 183 -3.83 0.14 -0.53
N ALA A 184 -2.63 -0.40 -0.31
CA ALA A 184 -2.27 -1.68 -0.88
C ALA A 184 -3.17 -2.80 -0.34
N ALA A 185 -3.43 -2.80 0.97
CA ALA A 185 -4.31 -3.76 1.61
C ALA A 185 -5.76 -3.68 1.10
N ALA A 186 -6.29 -2.47 0.88
CA ALA A 186 -7.64 -2.28 0.34
C ALA A 186 -7.76 -2.86 -1.08
N ALA A 187 -6.81 -2.58 -1.97
CA ALA A 187 -6.80 -3.16 -3.32
C ALA A 187 -6.65 -4.69 -3.30
N LEU A 188 -5.78 -5.24 -2.43
CA LEU A 188 -5.65 -6.69 -2.27
C LEU A 188 -6.91 -7.33 -1.68
N ALA A 189 -7.61 -6.65 -0.78
CA ALA A 189 -8.88 -7.14 -0.23
C ALA A 189 -9.96 -7.25 -1.31
N HIS A 190 -10.03 -6.30 -2.26
CA HIS A 190 -10.90 -6.41 -3.45
C HIS A 190 -10.55 -7.59 -4.36
N ALA A 191 -9.26 -7.92 -4.48
CA ALA A 191 -8.86 -9.12 -5.21
C ALA A 191 -9.32 -10.41 -4.52
N LEU A 192 -9.23 -10.44 -3.18
CA LEU A 192 -9.60 -11.60 -2.37
C LEU A 192 -11.12 -11.77 -2.21
N SER A 193 -11.87 -10.68 -2.11
CA SER A 193 -13.32 -10.71 -1.94
C SER A 193 -14.06 -11.33 -3.12
N ALA A 194 -13.42 -11.39 -4.30
CA ALA A 194 -13.98 -12.10 -5.44
C ALA A 194 -13.76 -13.62 -5.41
N VAL A 195 -12.91 -14.11 -4.51
CA VAL A 195 -12.58 -15.53 -4.34
C VAL A 195 -13.24 -16.11 -3.09
N VAL A 196 -13.50 -15.26 -2.10
CA VAL A 196 -14.22 -15.63 -0.87
C VAL A 196 -15.71 -15.35 -1.09
N PRO A 197 -16.58 -16.39 -1.08
CA PRO A 197 -18.03 -16.22 -1.28
C PRO A 197 -18.72 -15.45 -0.15
#